data_AF-A0A6N9AIF6-F1
#
_entry.id   AF-A0A6N9AIF6-F1
#
_cell.length_a   1.000
_cell.length_b   1.000
_cell.length_c   1.000
_cell.angle_alpha   90.00
_cell.angle_beta   90.00
_cell.angle_gamma   90.00
#
_symmetry.space_group_name_H-M   'P 1'
#
loop_
_entity.id
_entity.type
_entity.pdbx_description
1 polymer ?
#
loop_
_entity_poly.entity_id
_entity_poly.type
_entity_poly.pdbx_seq_one_letter_code
_entity_poly.pdbx_strand_id
1 'polypeptide(L)'
;MTKYKPGIKKVPKLLVSRRVVKTPQRYNSDKAHFIRYRSKKHATLPHVVKFSAGRSSAMMLFALLENNLLDADRGDVIVFNNTSAEHPGTYRFARTCNRISNQYGIPFYWIEFQTYEDARNGEWTRLPSYRLVNDQPYSTTNPDGFHWRGEVFEELLSWAGYVPNQFSRICTKNMKLEVTRTFLKDWFAFNESIPRLGHYGSQSRIDPDSLYRRHIRNQGAVPKHIFLRKRSYVLTRPHVRPEQSYSDFSPVWRRIENDDLIGNTFGDKVKFGNGGVEYVAYVGLRGDEPMRVKRVEARSAGPGASGYEGEHVYMPLADMNVTREDVNDFWEWQDWDLSLPKEGSLSNCVYCFLKGVGNLKSVHEQMTETLNDNFDGFGSLRDTPCDITWWSRIENDYSRDLIAENREIKGNHEHTSIGFFGMNGFSYDTLSVCTSAELEQYSDTLLPCDCTE
;
A
#
# COMPACT_ATOMS: atom_id res chain seq x y z
N MET A 1 29.20 -25.66 -7.41
CA MET A 1 28.29 -26.10 -8.49
C MET A 1 27.23 -27.03 -7.89
N THR A 2 26.05 -26.50 -7.62
CA THR A 2 24.79 -27.28 -7.53
C THR A 2 23.68 -26.28 -7.81
N LYS A 3 23.18 -26.32 -9.05
CA LYS A 3 22.14 -25.43 -9.57
C LYS A 3 20.81 -25.79 -8.91
N TYR A 4 20.35 -24.97 -7.96
CA TYR A 4 18.94 -24.97 -7.58
C TYR A 4 18.17 -24.15 -8.63
N LYS A 5 17.65 -24.83 -9.65
CA LYS A 5 16.57 -24.29 -10.51
C LYS A 5 15.26 -24.91 -10.00
N PRO A 6 14.51 -24.26 -9.10
CA PRO A 6 13.14 -24.68 -8.88
C PRO A 6 12.36 -24.27 -10.13
N GLY A 7 12.01 -25.26 -10.95
CA GLY A 7 11.00 -25.06 -11.97
C GLY A 7 9.69 -24.76 -11.27
N ILE A 8 9.33 -23.48 -11.16
CA ILE A 8 7.99 -23.06 -10.77
C ILE A 8 7.06 -23.70 -11.80
N LYS A 9 6.27 -24.69 -11.38
CA LYS A 9 5.21 -25.25 -12.22
C LYS A 9 4.30 -24.07 -12.62
N LYS A 10 3.87 -24.02 -13.89
CA LYS A 10 2.89 -23.02 -14.35
C LYS A 10 1.75 -22.98 -13.34
N VAL A 11 1.50 -21.79 -12.77
CA VAL A 11 0.32 -21.50 -11.94
C VAL A 11 -0.90 -22.09 -12.68
N PRO A 12 -1.65 -23.05 -12.09
CA PRO A 12 -2.86 -23.58 -12.68
C PRO A 12 -3.70 -22.50 -13.35
N LYS A 13 -4.11 -22.78 -14.60
CA LYS A 13 -4.96 -21.87 -15.37
C LYS A 13 -6.22 -21.55 -14.57
N LEU A 14 -6.50 -20.27 -14.40
CA LEU A 14 -7.78 -19.82 -13.89
C LEU A 14 -8.86 -20.30 -14.88
N LEU A 15 -9.62 -21.34 -14.51
CA LEU A 15 -10.82 -21.74 -15.25
C LEU A 15 -11.89 -20.68 -14.96
N VAL A 16 -11.82 -19.55 -15.67
CA VAL A 16 -12.90 -18.56 -15.68
C VAL A 16 -14.05 -19.14 -16.52
N SER A 17 -14.75 -20.15 -16.00
CA SER A 17 -16.04 -20.57 -16.55
C SER A 17 -17.12 -20.34 -15.51
N ARG A 18 -18.15 -19.61 -15.93
CA ARG A 18 -19.34 -19.33 -15.13
C ARG A 18 -19.96 -20.66 -14.69
N ARG A 19 -19.84 -20.96 -13.40
CA ARG A 19 -20.57 -21.98 -12.62
C ARG A 19 -20.63 -23.39 -13.23
N VAL A 20 -19.98 -24.30 -12.51
CA VAL A 20 -20.32 -25.74 -12.37
C VAL A 20 -20.17 -26.57 -13.65
N VAL A 21 -19.00 -27.18 -13.85
CA VAL A 21 -18.87 -28.62 -14.16
C VAL A 21 -17.52 -29.12 -13.63
N LYS A 22 -17.55 -30.11 -12.74
CA LYS A 22 -16.39 -30.95 -12.42
C LYS A 22 -15.98 -31.69 -13.71
N THR A 23 -15.05 -31.14 -14.50
CA THR A 23 -14.11 -31.80 -15.45
C THR A 23 -13.57 -30.73 -16.42
N PRO A 24 -12.26 -30.63 -16.68
CA PRO A 24 -11.70 -29.62 -17.58
C PRO A 24 -11.99 -29.98 -19.05
N GLN A 25 -12.98 -29.32 -19.67
CA GLN A 25 -13.07 -29.26 -21.13
C GLN A 25 -12.26 -28.08 -21.67
N ARG A 26 -11.52 -28.34 -22.75
CA ARG A 26 -10.67 -27.38 -23.47
C ARG A 26 -11.49 -26.18 -23.93
N TYR A 27 -11.04 -24.99 -23.52
CA TYR A 27 -11.63 -23.70 -23.89
C TYR A 27 -11.32 -23.36 -25.35
N ASN A 28 -12.37 -22.99 -26.09
CA ASN A 28 -12.39 -22.62 -27.50
C ASN A 28 -11.96 -21.15 -27.70
N SER A 29 -11.26 -20.86 -28.79
CA SER A 29 -10.42 -19.67 -29.02
C SER A 29 -11.13 -18.36 -29.39
N ASP A 30 -12.47 -18.31 -29.40
CA ASP A 30 -13.23 -17.09 -29.74
C ASP A 30 -13.56 -16.24 -28.50
N LYS A 31 -12.50 -15.83 -27.79
CA LYS A 31 -12.49 -15.26 -26.43
C LYS A 31 -13.41 -14.04 -26.26
N ALA A 32 -14.50 -14.21 -25.50
CA ALA A 32 -15.13 -13.10 -24.80
C ALA A 32 -14.14 -12.53 -23.77
N HIS A 33 -13.74 -11.25 -23.91
CA HIS A 33 -13.01 -10.54 -22.85
C HIS A 33 -13.84 -10.57 -21.56
N PHE A 34 -13.33 -11.18 -20.49
CA PHE A 34 -14.07 -11.20 -19.21
C PHE A 34 -14.13 -9.82 -18.54
N ILE A 35 -13.27 -8.89 -18.97
CA ILE A 35 -13.31 -7.49 -18.54
C ILE A 35 -14.27 -6.73 -19.43
N ARG A 36 -15.33 -6.21 -18.81
CA ARG A 36 -16.30 -5.34 -19.49
C ARG A 36 -15.91 -3.89 -19.29
N TYR A 37 -15.12 -3.35 -20.23
CA TYR A 37 -14.78 -1.93 -20.20
C TYR A 37 -16.03 -1.06 -20.37
N ARG A 38 -16.12 0.01 -19.56
CA ARG A 38 -17.19 1.02 -19.63
C ARG A 38 -17.16 1.81 -20.95
N SER A 39 -15.98 1.93 -21.56
CA SER A 39 -15.75 2.54 -22.86
C SER A 39 -14.75 1.72 -23.65
N LYS A 40 -14.92 1.62 -24.98
CA LYS A 40 -13.96 0.93 -25.87
C LYS A 40 -12.55 1.52 -25.77
N LYS A 41 -12.44 2.83 -25.56
CA LYS A 41 -11.15 3.52 -25.35
C LYS A 41 -10.39 2.97 -24.14
N HIS A 42 -11.06 2.55 -23.09
CA HIS A 42 -10.38 2.07 -21.88
C HIS A 42 -9.56 0.81 -22.12
N ALA A 43 -9.91 -0.01 -23.12
CA ALA A 43 -9.12 -1.19 -23.49
C ALA A 43 -7.76 -0.85 -24.10
N THR A 44 -7.58 0.37 -24.64
CA THR A 44 -6.33 0.82 -25.27
C THR A 44 -5.50 1.71 -24.36
N LEU A 45 -6.04 2.14 -23.20
CA LEU A 45 -5.29 2.90 -22.21
C LEU A 45 -4.25 2.02 -21.49
N PRO A 46 -3.20 2.60 -20.89
CA PRO A 46 -2.32 1.88 -19.98
C PRO A 46 -3.09 1.26 -18.82
N HIS A 47 -2.72 0.05 -18.42
CA HIS A 47 -3.33 -0.68 -17.31
C HIS A 47 -2.39 -0.80 -16.12
N VAL A 48 -2.84 -0.28 -14.99
CA VAL A 48 -2.13 -0.32 -13.71
C VAL A 48 -2.78 -1.36 -12.81
N VAL A 49 -2.04 -2.40 -12.45
CA VAL A 49 -2.49 -3.39 -11.47
C VAL A 49 -2.08 -2.91 -10.07
N LYS A 50 -3.06 -2.48 -9.25
CA LYS A 50 -2.84 -2.13 -7.84
C LYS A 50 -2.78 -3.42 -7.02
N PHE A 51 -1.59 -3.97 -6.88
CA PHE A 51 -1.34 -5.24 -6.22
C PHE A 51 -1.12 -5.02 -4.73
N SER A 52 -1.99 -5.57 -3.88
CA SER A 52 -1.90 -5.44 -2.42
C SER A 52 -1.16 -6.59 -1.74
N ALA A 53 -0.61 -7.52 -2.52
CA ALA A 53 -0.01 -8.77 -2.06
C ALA A 53 -0.96 -9.65 -1.24
N GLY A 54 -2.28 -9.50 -1.43
CA GLY A 54 -3.29 -10.41 -0.90
C GLY A 54 -3.70 -11.46 -1.93
N ARG A 55 -4.25 -12.59 -1.46
CA ARG A 55 -4.72 -13.70 -2.30
C ARG A 55 -5.65 -13.26 -3.43
N SER A 56 -6.60 -12.37 -3.18
CA SER A 56 -7.51 -11.85 -4.21
C SER A 56 -6.79 -11.00 -5.25
N SER A 57 -5.91 -10.07 -4.82
CA SER A 57 -5.14 -9.25 -5.78
C SER A 57 -4.20 -10.07 -6.66
N ALA A 58 -3.64 -11.16 -6.12
CA ALA A 58 -2.78 -12.07 -6.86
C ALA A 58 -3.58 -13.00 -7.80
N MET A 59 -4.73 -13.51 -7.37
CA MET A 59 -5.64 -14.24 -8.25
C MET A 59 -6.07 -13.37 -9.45
N MET A 60 -6.41 -12.10 -9.19
CA MET A 60 -6.73 -11.13 -10.25
C MET A 60 -5.54 -10.92 -11.19
N LEU A 61 -4.35 -10.69 -10.66
CA LEU A 61 -3.13 -10.51 -11.45
C LEU A 61 -2.89 -11.71 -12.38
N PHE A 62 -2.96 -12.94 -11.85
CA PHE A 62 -2.75 -14.14 -12.66
C PHE A 62 -3.86 -14.36 -13.68
N ALA A 63 -5.11 -14.00 -13.37
CA ALA A 63 -6.18 -14.00 -14.37
C ALA A 63 -5.90 -13.03 -15.52
N LEU A 64 -5.36 -11.83 -15.23
CA LEU A 64 -4.98 -10.85 -16.25
C LEU A 64 -3.82 -11.35 -17.11
N LEU A 65 -2.76 -11.89 -16.50
CA LEU A 65 -1.57 -12.40 -17.18
C LEU A 65 -1.88 -13.60 -18.08
N GLU A 66 -2.58 -14.62 -17.57
CA GLU A 66 -2.93 -15.84 -18.34
C GLU A 66 -3.86 -15.57 -19.52
N ASN A 67 -4.63 -14.48 -19.46
CA ASN A 67 -5.52 -14.08 -20.55
C ASN A 67 -4.88 -13.07 -21.51
N ASN A 68 -3.58 -12.76 -21.36
CA ASN A 68 -2.86 -11.76 -22.14
C ASN A 68 -3.58 -10.40 -22.14
N LEU A 69 -4.06 -9.97 -20.98
CA LEU A 69 -4.78 -8.70 -20.82
C LEU A 69 -3.86 -7.55 -20.42
N LEU A 70 -2.59 -7.83 -20.15
CA LEU A 70 -1.54 -6.85 -19.87
C LEU A 70 -0.52 -6.83 -21.01
N ASP A 71 -0.03 -5.64 -21.31
CA ASP A 71 0.97 -5.36 -22.34
C ASP A 71 1.88 -4.21 -21.89
N ALA A 72 3.16 -4.50 -21.69
CA ALA A 72 4.13 -3.51 -21.27
C ALA A 72 4.24 -2.35 -22.26
N ASP A 73 4.08 -2.57 -23.57
CA ASP A 73 4.22 -1.51 -24.59
C ASP A 73 3.06 -0.50 -24.57
N ARG A 74 1.94 -0.91 -23.99
CA ARG A 74 0.82 -0.01 -23.67
C ARG A 74 1.12 0.87 -22.45
N GLY A 75 2.23 0.65 -21.75
CA GLY A 75 2.58 1.30 -20.48
C GLY A 75 2.04 0.57 -19.25
N ASP A 76 1.59 -0.67 -19.41
CA ASP A 76 1.02 -1.44 -18.31
C ASP A 76 2.07 -1.75 -17.24
N VAL A 77 1.65 -1.70 -15.98
CA VAL A 77 2.55 -1.88 -14.84
C VAL A 77 1.83 -2.45 -13.63
N ILE A 78 2.54 -3.29 -12.87
CA ILE A 78 2.10 -3.81 -11.59
C ILE A 78 2.80 -3.01 -10.49
N VAL A 79 2.03 -2.53 -9.52
CA VAL A 79 2.56 -1.71 -8.42
C VAL A 79 2.18 -2.34 -7.09
N PHE A 80 3.19 -2.62 -6.26
CA PHE A 80 3.04 -2.96 -4.84
C PHE A 80 3.50 -1.80 -3.97
N ASN A 81 2.59 -1.30 -3.14
CA ASN A 81 2.88 -0.23 -2.19
C ASN A 81 3.33 -0.82 -0.86
N ASN A 82 4.63 -0.81 -0.61
CA ASN A 82 5.16 -1.27 0.66
C ASN A 82 4.95 -0.20 1.76
N THR A 83 4.21 -0.57 2.80
CA THR A 83 3.97 0.28 3.98
C THR A 83 4.98 0.01 5.11
N SER A 84 5.86 -0.98 4.95
CA SER A 84 6.72 -1.58 5.98
C SER A 84 5.98 -2.18 7.18
N ALA A 85 4.65 -2.21 7.14
CA ALA A 85 3.78 -2.73 8.21
C ALA A 85 3.03 -4.02 7.82
N GLU A 86 3.47 -4.67 6.73
CA GLU A 86 2.97 -5.97 6.31
C GLU A 86 3.67 -7.10 7.06
N HIS A 87 2.99 -8.23 7.20
CA HIS A 87 3.57 -9.47 7.70
C HIS A 87 4.68 -9.98 6.75
N PRO A 88 5.79 -10.55 7.26
CA PRO A 88 6.86 -11.11 6.45
C PRO A 88 6.42 -12.06 5.32
N GLY A 89 5.43 -12.91 5.59
CA GLY A 89 4.80 -13.80 4.61
C GLY A 89 4.24 -13.07 3.37
N THR A 90 3.74 -11.84 3.54
CA THR A 90 3.27 -10.98 2.46
C THR A 90 4.41 -10.57 1.53
N TYR A 91 5.59 -10.21 2.05
CA TYR A 91 6.75 -9.89 1.21
C TYR A 91 7.24 -11.11 0.44
N ARG A 92 7.32 -12.28 1.08
CA ARG A 92 7.68 -13.53 0.40
C ARG A 92 6.72 -13.83 -0.75
N PHE A 93 5.42 -13.69 -0.49
CA PHE A 93 4.36 -13.91 -1.48
C PHE A 93 4.43 -12.92 -2.64
N ALA A 94 4.57 -11.62 -2.35
CA ALA A 94 4.72 -10.56 -3.34
C ALA A 94 5.96 -10.80 -4.22
N ARG A 95 7.06 -11.28 -3.62
CA ARG A 95 8.31 -11.60 -4.34
C ARG A 95 8.11 -12.73 -5.34
N THR A 96 7.39 -13.79 -4.95
CA THR A 96 7.03 -14.87 -5.88
C THR A 96 6.13 -14.36 -7.00
N CYS A 97 5.11 -13.54 -6.69
CA CYS A 97 4.26 -12.92 -7.70
C CYS A 97 5.04 -12.03 -8.68
N ASN A 98 6.00 -11.24 -8.18
CA ASN A 98 6.90 -10.40 -8.98
C ASN A 98 7.69 -11.26 -9.98
N ARG A 99 8.37 -12.31 -9.49
CA ARG A 99 9.14 -13.23 -10.33
C ARG A 99 8.30 -13.90 -11.42
N ILE A 100 7.07 -14.29 -11.12
CA ILE A 100 6.16 -14.88 -12.09
C ILE A 100 5.72 -13.83 -13.12
N SER A 101 5.31 -12.64 -12.68
CA SER A 101 4.82 -11.57 -13.56
C SER A 101 5.88 -11.12 -14.58
N ASN A 102 7.14 -11.04 -14.16
CA ASN A 102 8.25 -10.75 -15.07
C ASN A 102 8.43 -11.82 -16.16
N GLN A 103 8.01 -13.08 -15.96
CA GLN A 103 8.07 -14.10 -17.02
C GLN A 103 7.05 -13.83 -18.16
N TYR A 104 6.01 -13.03 -17.89
CA TYR A 104 5.04 -12.57 -18.88
C TYR A 104 5.47 -11.23 -19.51
N GLY A 105 6.66 -10.72 -19.17
CA GLY A 105 7.17 -9.45 -19.72
C GLY A 105 6.50 -8.20 -19.14
N ILE A 106 5.77 -8.29 -18.02
CA ILE A 106 5.08 -7.14 -17.42
C ILE A 106 5.91 -6.59 -16.24
N PRO A 107 6.31 -5.30 -16.27
CA PRO A 107 7.03 -4.68 -15.17
C PRO A 107 6.24 -4.69 -13.86
N PHE A 108 6.93 -5.07 -12.78
CA PHE A 108 6.38 -5.07 -11.43
C PHE A 108 7.31 -4.28 -10.51
N TYR A 109 6.86 -3.12 -10.05
CA TYR A 109 7.60 -2.26 -9.13
C TYR A 109 7.07 -2.32 -7.70
N TRP A 110 8.01 -2.31 -6.76
CA TRP A 110 7.75 -2.09 -5.35
C TRP A 110 8.09 -0.65 -5.04
N ILE A 111 7.17 0.06 -4.39
CA ILE A 111 7.35 1.47 -4.07
C ILE A 111 7.07 1.73 -2.59
N GLU A 112 7.88 2.61 -2.00
CA GLU A 112 7.76 3.04 -0.61
C GLU A 112 7.51 4.54 -0.54
N PHE A 113 6.70 4.98 0.44
CA PHE A 113 6.63 6.38 0.79
C PHE A 113 8.00 6.85 1.30
N GLN A 114 8.47 7.98 0.79
CA GLN A 114 9.69 8.62 1.28
C GLN A 114 9.52 10.13 1.24
N THR A 115 9.94 10.81 2.29
CA THR A 115 10.10 12.26 2.26
C THR A 115 11.50 12.66 1.77
N TYR A 116 11.62 13.85 1.22
CA TYR A 116 12.91 14.47 0.91
C TYR A 116 12.91 15.92 1.39
N GLU A 117 14.08 16.52 1.42
CA GLU A 117 14.26 17.88 1.92
C GLU A 117 14.40 18.88 0.79
N ASP A 118 13.52 19.89 0.79
CA ASP A 118 13.58 20.97 -0.18
C ASP A 118 12.99 22.27 0.40
N ALA A 119 13.30 23.38 -0.27
CA ALA A 119 12.76 24.69 0.08
C ALA A 119 11.44 24.93 -0.66
N ARG A 120 10.38 25.26 0.08
CA ARG A 120 9.11 25.71 -0.48
C ARG A 120 8.85 27.14 -0.04
N ASN A 121 8.74 28.06 -1.00
CA ASN A 121 8.61 29.50 -0.74
C ASN A 121 9.72 30.04 0.19
N GLY A 122 10.96 29.58 0.00
CA GLY A 122 12.12 29.98 0.79
C GLY A 122 12.27 29.29 2.15
N GLU A 123 11.34 28.41 2.54
CA GLU A 123 11.41 27.68 3.81
C GLU A 123 11.71 26.19 3.60
N TRP A 124 12.77 25.70 4.25
CA TRP A 124 13.18 24.29 4.20
C TRP A 124 12.19 23.38 4.93
N THR A 125 11.82 22.27 4.29
CA THR A 125 10.85 21.33 4.84
C THR A 125 11.00 19.93 4.25
N ARG A 126 10.36 18.95 4.90
CA ARG A 126 10.14 17.62 4.33
C ARG A 126 8.96 17.65 3.35
N LEU A 127 9.20 17.25 2.11
CA LEU A 127 8.18 17.07 1.08
C LEU A 127 7.96 15.56 0.83
N PRO A 128 6.71 15.10 0.71
CA PRO A 128 6.41 13.69 0.46
C PRO A 128 6.70 13.32 -1.00
N SER A 129 7.13 12.07 -1.22
CA SER A 129 7.32 11.44 -2.52
C SER A 129 7.29 9.91 -2.35
N TYR A 130 7.83 9.19 -3.32
CA TYR A 130 8.03 7.75 -3.28
C TYR A 130 9.49 7.40 -3.63
N ARG A 131 9.94 6.20 -3.30
CA ARG A 131 11.17 5.59 -3.84
C ARG A 131 10.87 4.20 -4.41
N LEU A 132 11.68 3.75 -5.36
CA LEU A 132 11.69 2.35 -5.80
C LEU A 132 12.49 1.51 -4.80
N VAL A 133 12.07 0.26 -4.59
CA VAL A 133 12.82 -0.73 -3.81
C VAL A 133 12.85 -2.08 -4.51
N ASN A 134 13.91 -2.85 -4.30
CA ASN A 134 14.03 -4.20 -4.83
C ASN A 134 13.30 -5.22 -3.95
N ASP A 135 13.24 -6.48 -4.40
CA ASP A 135 12.53 -7.57 -3.73
C ASP A 135 13.31 -8.22 -2.57
N GLN A 136 14.39 -7.58 -2.10
CA GLN A 136 15.20 -8.03 -0.96
C GLN A 136 15.16 -7.02 0.20
N PRO A 137 15.27 -7.46 1.46
CA PRO A 137 15.24 -6.56 2.61
C PRO A 137 16.36 -5.51 2.56
N TYR A 138 16.06 -4.32 3.06
CA TYR A 138 17.03 -3.25 3.26
C TYR A 138 18.17 -3.69 4.19
N SER A 139 19.40 -3.34 3.81
CA SER A 139 20.58 -3.48 4.66
C SER A 139 21.66 -2.49 4.24
N THR A 140 22.75 -2.39 5.00
CA THR A 140 23.92 -1.56 4.62
C THR A 140 24.54 -1.98 3.28
N THR A 141 24.43 -3.26 2.92
CA THR A 141 24.91 -3.80 1.62
C THR A 141 23.82 -3.83 0.55
N ASN A 142 22.58 -3.51 0.90
CA ASN A 142 21.43 -3.43 0.00
C ASN A 142 20.59 -2.16 0.29
N PRO A 143 21.12 -0.96 -0.02
CA PRO A 143 20.45 0.31 0.29
C PRO A 143 19.13 0.53 -0.47
N ASP A 144 18.95 -0.17 -1.59
CA ASP A 144 17.72 -0.18 -2.39
C ASP A 144 16.72 -1.27 -1.97
N GLY A 145 17.02 -2.01 -0.89
CA GLY A 145 16.09 -3.00 -0.35
C GLY A 145 14.84 -2.39 0.26
N PHE A 146 13.82 -3.23 0.44
CA PHE A 146 12.55 -2.85 1.06
C PHE A 146 12.65 -2.88 2.59
N HIS A 147 11.94 -1.96 3.24
CA HIS A 147 11.79 -1.85 4.68
C HIS A 147 10.62 -2.70 5.19
N TRP A 148 10.73 -3.27 6.38
CA TRP A 148 9.72 -4.20 6.91
C TRP A 148 9.49 -4.12 8.42
N ARG A 149 10.17 -3.19 9.10
CA ARG A 149 10.10 -2.99 10.55
C ARG A 149 9.31 -1.72 10.91
N GLY A 150 8.41 -1.29 10.03
CA GLY A 150 7.54 -0.14 10.24
C GLY A 150 8.18 1.23 9.95
N GLU A 151 9.38 1.28 9.37
CA GLU A 151 10.13 2.50 9.10
C GLU A 151 9.38 3.48 8.19
N VAL A 152 8.75 2.96 7.12
CA VAL A 152 7.97 3.77 6.17
C VAL A 152 6.68 4.26 6.82
N PHE A 153 6.06 3.43 7.66
CA PHE A 153 4.86 3.80 8.39
C PHE A 153 5.16 4.91 9.39
N GLU A 154 6.21 4.76 10.20
CA GLU A 154 6.63 5.75 11.18
C GLU A 154 7.11 7.05 10.52
N GLU A 155 7.76 7.00 9.35
CA GLU A 155 8.10 8.19 8.57
C GLU A 155 6.86 8.98 8.18
N LEU A 156 5.78 8.31 7.73
CA LEU A 156 4.51 8.97 7.46
C LEU A 156 3.95 9.64 8.73
N LEU A 157 3.90 8.92 9.85
CA LEU A 157 3.33 9.46 11.09
C LEU A 157 4.13 10.65 11.60
N SER A 158 5.46 10.55 11.52
CA SER A 158 6.36 11.61 11.90
C SER A 158 6.30 12.80 10.95
N TRP A 159 5.96 12.61 9.68
CA TRP A 159 5.70 13.70 8.73
C TRP A 159 4.31 14.33 8.92
N ALA A 160 3.28 13.53 9.17
CA ALA A 160 1.90 13.99 9.33
C ALA A 160 1.67 14.62 10.72
N GLY A 161 2.21 13.99 11.76
CA GLY A 161 2.18 14.44 13.17
C GLY A 161 1.02 13.85 13.95
N TYR A 162 0.41 12.78 13.43
CA TYR A 162 -0.70 12.08 14.05
C TYR A 162 -0.83 10.66 13.47
N VAL A 163 -1.45 9.75 14.23
CA VAL A 163 -1.79 8.40 13.78
C VAL A 163 -3.00 8.39 12.85
N PRO A 164 -3.08 7.48 11.86
CA PRO A 164 -4.31 7.26 11.10
C PRO A 164 -5.42 6.72 12.00
N ASN A 165 -6.67 6.95 11.62
CA ASN A 165 -7.83 6.37 12.29
C ASN A 165 -8.94 6.07 11.27
N GLN A 166 -10.07 5.55 11.74
CA GLN A 166 -11.17 5.10 10.89
C GLN A 166 -11.70 6.19 9.95
N PHE A 167 -11.64 7.46 10.40
CA PHE A 167 -12.06 8.64 9.65
C PHE A 167 -10.94 9.25 8.80
N SER A 168 -9.71 9.30 9.33
CA SER A 168 -8.53 9.88 8.69
C SER A 168 -7.50 8.80 8.33
N ARG A 169 -7.69 8.21 7.14
CA ARG A 169 -6.89 7.08 6.64
C ARG A 169 -5.61 7.55 5.94
N ILE A 170 -4.76 8.28 6.67
CA ILE A 170 -3.54 8.87 6.07
C ILE A 170 -2.57 7.83 5.52
N CYS A 171 -2.54 6.63 6.09
CA CYS A 171 -1.72 5.53 5.59
C CYS A 171 -2.08 5.18 4.15
N THR A 172 -3.37 5.08 3.85
CA THR A 172 -3.80 4.71 2.51
C THR A 172 -3.79 5.86 1.52
N LYS A 173 -4.16 7.07 1.95
CA LYS A 173 -3.98 8.27 1.14
C LYS A 173 -2.54 8.44 0.69
N ASN A 174 -1.59 8.46 1.63
CA ASN A 174 -0.22 8.87 1.31
C ASN A 174 0.66 7.70 0.86
N MET A 175 0.54 6.51 1.45
CA MET A 175 1.41 5.37 1.13
C MET A 175 0.84 4.45 0.06
N LYS A 176 -0.38 4.68 -0.43
CA LYS A 176 -0.90 3.92 -1.58
C LYS A 176 -1.34 4.83 -2.72
N LEU A 177 -2.24 5.77 -2.46
CA LEU A 177 -2.82 6.57 -3.53
C LEU A 177 -1.84 7.61 -4.09
N GLU A 178 -1.30 8.49 -3.23
CA GLU A 178 -0.44 9.61 -3.66
C GLU A 178 0.93 9.14 -4.18
N VAL A 179 1.54 8.13 -3.53
CA VAL A 179 2.80 7.54 -4.02
C VAL A 179 2.62 6.86 -5.36
N THR A 180 1.53 6.09 -5.57
CA THR A 180 1.26 5.46 -6.87
C THR A 180 1.00 6.53 -7.92
N ARG A 181 0.23 7.57 -7.60
CA ARG A 181 -0.01 8.67 -8.53
C ARG A 181 1.28 9.39 -8.91
N THR A 182 2.17 9.63 -7.96
CA THR A 182 3.47 10.28 -8.22
C THR A 182 4.37 9.37 -9.05
N PHE A 183 4.40 8.06 -8.76
CA PHE A 183 5.10 7.06 -9.55
C PHE A 183 4.60 7.01 -10.99
N LEU A 184 3.28 6.98 -11.21
CA LEU A 184 2.70 6.90 -12.54
C LEU A 184 2.97 8.15 -13.39
N LYS A 185 3.13 9.32 -12.76
CA LYS A 185 3.57 10.53 -13.48
C LYS A 185 4.96 10.39 -14.08
N ASP A 186 5.87 9.75 -13.34
CA ASP A 186 7.24 9.50 -13.78
C ASP A 186 7.26 8.32 -14.77
N TRP A 187 6.48 7.25 -14.51
CA TRP A 187 6.40 6.05 -15.33
C TRP A 187 5.86 6.31 -16.73
N PHE A 188 4.74 7.03 -16.85
CA PHE A 188 4.15 7.34 -18.15
C PHE A 188 4.89 8.43 -18.93
N ALA A 189 5.84 9.14 -18.30
CA ALA A 189 6.78 9.98 -19.03
C ALA A 189 7.85 9.16 -19.77
N PHE A 190 7.95 7.85 -19.50
CA PHE A 190 8.86 6.89 -20.12
C PHE A 190 10.34 7.30 -20.11
N ASN A 191 10.75 8.00 -19.05
CA ASN A 191 12.16 8.20 -18.78
C ASN A 191 12.83 6.90 -18.34
N GLU A 192 14.15 6.81 -18.47
CA GLU A 192 14.93 5.61 -18.08
C GLU A 192 15.06 5.48 -16.55
N SER A 193 14.94 6.61 -15.85
CA SER A 193 15.06 6.74 -14.41
C SER A 193 14.01 7.70 -13.84
N ILE A 194 13.74 7.57 -12.55
CA ILE A 194 13.04 8.61 -11.79
C ILE A 194 14.07 9.67 -11.39
N PRO A 195 13.76 10.97 -11.47
CA PRO A 195 14.76 12.01 -11.22
C PRO A 195 15.11 12.13 -9.73
N ARG A 196 16.32 12.59 -9.43
CA ARG A 196 16.72 12.97 -8.07
C ARG A 196 15.85 14.11 -7.54
N LEU A 197 15.42 14.06 -6.27
CA LEU A 197 14.72 15.17 -5.59
C LEU A 197 15.44 15.61 -4.31
N GLY A 198 15.27 16.88 -3.95
CA GLY A 198 15.85 17.52 -2.76
C GLY A 198 17.20 18.17 -3.01
N HIS A 199 17.72 18.87 -2.00
CA HIS A 199 18.94 19.65 -2.15
C HIS A 199 20.22 18.80 -2.34
N TYR A 200 21.27 19.43 -2.86
CA TYR A 200 22.59 18.82 -3.09
C TYR A 200 23.54 18.90 -1.88
N GLY A 201 23.16 19.58 -0.80
CA GLY A 201 23.95 19.63 0.43
C GLY A 201 24.02 18.28 1.15
N SER A 202 25.12 18.04 1.87
CA SER A 202 25.38 16.81 2.64
C SER A 202 24.76 16.80 4.05
N GLN A 203 24.18 17.92 4.48
CA GLN A 203 23.55 18.10 5.79
C GLN A 203 22.15 18.68 5.61
N SER A 204 21.27 18.42 6.58
CA SER A 204 19.96 19.07 6.64
C SER A 204 20.11 20.59 6.70
N ARG A 205 19.27 21.27 5.92
CA ARG A 205 19.01 22.71 5.91
C ARG A 205 17.78 23.09 6.74
N ILE A 206 17.00 22.11 7.21
CA ILE A 206 15.85 22.34 8.08
C ILE A 206 16.33 22.83 9.45
N ASP A 207 15.91 24.03 9.80
CA ASP A 207 15.97 24.55 11.17
C ASP A 207 14.68 24.16 11.93
N PRO A 208 14.76 23.36 13.02
CA PRO A 208 13.60 23.00 13.83
C PRO A 208 12.79 24.20 14.33
N ASP A 209 13.45 25.33 14.62
CA ASP A 209 12.78 26.52 15.11
C ASP A 209 11.99 27.23 14.01
N SER A 210 12.51 27.23 12.78
CA SER A 210 11.79 27.65 11.59
C SER A 210 10.56 26.77 11.32
N LEU A 211 10.68 25.44 11.46
CA LEU A 211 9.53 24.53 11.33
C LEU A 211 8.44 24.86 12.34
N TYR A 212 8.80 25.11 13.60
CA TYR A 212 7.84 25.45 14.64
C TYR A 212 7.21 26.83 14.43
N ARG A 213 8.01 27.84 14.03
CA ARG A 213 7.48 29.18 13.68
C ARG A 213 6.44 29.09 12.56
N ARG A 214 6.65 28.23 11.56
CA ARG A 214 5.68 27.96 10.50
C ARG A 214 4.42 27.28 11.04
N HIS A 215 4.55 26.32 11.95
CA HIS A 215 3.42 25.68 12.62
C HIS A 215 2.54 26.71 13.35
N ILE A 216 3.14 27.62 14.12
CA ILE A 216 2.40 28.72 14.78
C ILE A 216 1.75 29.67 13.76
N ARG A 217 2.48 30.04 12.70
CA ARG A 217 1.94 30.90 11.62
C ARG A 217 0.70 30.29 10.95
N ASN A 218 0.67 28.96 10.84
CA ASN A 218 -0.47 28.20 10.32
C ASN A 218 -1.52 27.86 11.42
N GLN A 219 -1.58 28.65 12.49
CA GLN A 219 -2.54 28.52 13.60
C GLN A 219 -2.42 27.20 14.37
N GLY A 220 -1.25 26.58 14.36
CA GLY A 220 -0.97 25.40 15.17
C GLY A 220 -0.86 25.72 16.66
N ALA A 221 -1.54 24.97 17.51
CA ALA A 221 -1.54 25.17 18.97
C ALA A 221 -0.59 24.24 19.74
N VAL A 222 -0.08 23.18 19.09
CA VAL A 222 0.78 22.16 19.74
C VAL A 222 2.03 22.80 20.34
N PRO A 223 2.37 22.54 21.62
CA PRO A 223 3.61 23.01 22.23
C PRO A 223 4.86 22.55 21.48
N LYS A 224 5.89 23.41 21.44
CA LYS A 224 7.12 23.21 20.66
C LYS A 224 7.77 21.84 20.90
N HIS A 225 7.91 21.44 22.16
CA HIS A 225 8.58 20.18 22.51
C HIS A 225 7.82 18.95 21.99
N ILE A 226 6.48 18.94 22.05
CA ILE A 226 5.65 17.86 21.50
C ILE A 226 5.73 17.86 19.97
N PHE A 227 5.60 19.03 19.35
CA PHE A 227 5.67 19.18 17.89
C PHE A 227 7.01 18.66 17.35
N LEU A 228 8.13 19.08 17.94
CA LEU A 228 9.46 18.66 17.52
C LEU A 228 9.72 17.18 17.80
N ARG A 229 9.26 16.65 18.95
CA ARG A 229 9.33 15.21 19.24
C ARG A 229 8.64 14.39 18.16
N LYS A 230 7.41 14.75 17.78
CA LYS A 230 6.66 14.07 16.70
C LYS A 230 7.35 14.18 15.33
N ARG A 231 8.18 15.20 15.10
CA ARG A 231 8.92 15.38 13.84
C ARG A 231 10.32 14.75 13.86
N SER A 232 10.77 14.23 15.00
CA SER A 232 12.16 13.77 15.16
C SER A 232 12.51 12.65 14.18
N TYR A 233 11.65 11.65 14.03
CA TYR A 233 11.92 10.50 13.16
C TYR A 233 12.07 10.91 11.68
N VAL A 234 11.11 11.69 11.13
CA VAL A 234 11.18 12.16 9.72
C VAL A 234 12.42 13.02 9.44
N LEU A 235 12.95 13.72 10.44
CA LEU A 235 14.18 14.51 10.29
C LEU A 235 15.46 13.66 10.25
N THR A 236 15.41 12.39 10.67
CA THR A 236 16.54 11.44 10.51
C THR A 236 16.54 10.74 9.15
N ARG A 237 15.46 10.88 8.37
CA ARG A 237 15.29 10.20 7.08
C ARG A 237 16.11 10.89 5.99
N PRO A 238 16.51 10.16 4.92
CA PRO A 238 17.37 10.71 3.86
C PRO A 238 16.89 12.08 3.36
N HIS A 239 17.79 13.06 3.26
CA HIS A 239 17.47 14.41 2.76
C HIS A 239 17.07 14.43 1.28
N VAL A 240 17.29 13.32 0.59
CA VAL A 240 17.29 13.22 -0.85
C VAL A 240 16.49 12.00 -1.27
N ARG A 241 15.67 12.15 -2.31
CA ARG A 241 15.26 11.00 -3.12
C ARG A 241 16.32 10.79 -4.19
N PRO A 242 17.05 9.66 -4.21
CA PRO A 242 18.05 9.42 -5.23
C PRO A 242 17.40 9.31 -6.60
N GLU A 243 18.19 9.55 -7.64
CA GLU A 243 17.83 9.08 -8.97
C GLU A 243 17.89 7.54 -8.98
N GLN A 244 16.92 6.89 -9.61
CA GLN A 244 16.83 5.41 -9.64
C GLN A 244 16.43 4.96 -11.03
N SER A 245 17.22 4.10 -11.68
CA SER A 245 16.88 3.53 -12.99
C SER A 245 15.81 2.46 -12.81
N TYR A 246 14.81 2.46 -13.68
CA TYR A 246 13.78 1.42 -13.68
C TYR A 246 14.35 0.00 -13.88
N SER A 247 15.42 -0.11 -14.67
CA SER A 247 16.09 -1.38 -14.97
C SER A 247 16.74 -2.06 -13.75
N ASP A 248 17.09 -1.28 -12.72
CA ASP A 248 17.64 -1.81 -11.45
C ASP A 248 16.57 -2.52 -10.61
N PHE A 249 15.28 -2.20 -10.84
CA PHE A 249 14.14 -2.69 -10.06
C PHE A 249 13.22 -3.64 -10.82
N SER A 250 13.33 -3.70 -12.15
CA SER A 250 12.58 -4.65 -12.97
C SER A 250 13.42 -5.15 -14.15
N PRO A 251 13.67 -6.48 -14.26
CA PRO A 251 14.50 -7.04 -15.33
C PRO A 251 13.82 -7.04 -16.71
N VAL A 252 12.52 -6.72 -16.76
CA VAL A 252 11.73 -6.63 -18.00
C VAL A 252 11.49 -5.18 -18.43
N TRP A 253 12.10 -4.22 -17.74
CA TRP A 253 12.03 -2.85 -18.17
C TRP A 253 12.63 -2.70 -19.58
N ARG A 254 11.93 -1.96 -20.42
CA ARG A 254 12.43 -1.49 -21.71
C ARG A 254 11.87 -0.09 -21.96
N ARG A 255 12.64 0.73 -22.67
CA ARG A 255 12.13 1.99 -23.21
C ARG A 255 11.08 1.69 -24.27
N ILE A 256 9.94 2.38 -24.18
CA ILE A 256 8.80 2.18 -25.07
C ILE A 256 8.56 3.48 -25.83
N GLU A 257 8.40 3.36 -27.15
CA GLU A 257 7.95 4.46 -28.01
C GLU A 257 6.42 4.40 -28.08
N ASN A 258 5.75 5.05 -27.12
CA ASN A 258 4.30 5.20 -27.11
C ASN A 258 3.96 6.68 -27.35
N ASP A 259 3.66 7.01 -28.61
CA ASP A 259 3.46 8.38 -29.07
C ASP A 259 2.34 9.09 -28.30
N ASP A 260 1.29 8.37 -27.91
CA ASP A 260 0.17 8.92 -27.13
C ASP A 260 0.63 9.36 -25.74
N LEU A 261 1.51 8.59 -25.08
CA LEU A 261 2.04 8.96 -23.76
C LEU A 261 3.14 10.02 -23.86
N ILE A 262 4.04 9.90 -24.84
CA ILE A 262 5.11 10.87 -25.10
C ILE A 262 4.51 12.25 -25.41
N GLY A 263 3.49 12.32 -26.25
CA GLY A 263 2.82 13.58 -26.61
C GLY A 263 2.13 14.29 -25.45
N ASN A 264 1.88 13.59 -24.33
CA ASN A 264 1.25 14.13 -23.11
C ASN A 264 2.26 14.41 -21.97
N THR A 265 3.55 14.34 -22.26
CA THR A 265 4.63 14.60 -21.30
C THR A 265 4.97 16.09 -21.26
N PHE A 266 5.01 16.69 -20.06
CA PHE A 266 5.38 18.09 -19.84
C PHE A 266 6.67 18.15 -19.01
N GLY A 267 7.81 18.35 -19.68
CA GLY A 267 9.12 18.19 -19.04
C GLY A 267 9.40 16.71 -18.76
N ASP A 268 9.65 16.36 -17.51
CA ASP A 268 10.00 14.98 -17.11
C ASP A 268 8.82 14.17 -16.54
N LYS A 269 7.59 14.72 -16.61
CA LYS A 269 6.39 14.12 -16.00
C LYS A 269 5.16 14.28 -16.89
N VAL A 270 4.23 13.35 -16.79
CA VAL A 270 2.90 13.52 -17.41
C VAL A 270 1.93 14.30 -16.53
N LYS A 271 0.99 14.97 -17.18
CA LYS A 271 -0.24 15.47 -16.55
C LYS A 271 -1.34 14.41 -16.72
N PHE A 272 -2.14 14.19 -15.68
CA PHE A 272 -3.34 13.35 -15.77
C PHE A 272 -4.58 14.18 -16.03
N GLY A 273 -5.59 13.59 -16.67
CA GLY A 273 -6.91 14.20 -16.83
C GLY A 273 -7.07 15.02 -18.10
N ASN A 274 -7.83 16.11 -18.04
CA ASN A 274 -8.22 16.90 -19.22
C ASN A 274 -6.99 17.39 -20.00
N GLY A 275 -6.85 16.89 -21.23
CA GLY A 275 -5.71 17.12 -22.12
C GLY A 275 -4.41 16.44 -21.69
N GLY A 276 -4.48 15.36 -20.90
CA GLY A 276 -3.33 14.58 -20.45
C GLY A 276 -3.60 13.07 -20.50
N VAL A 277 -2.77 12.30 -19.80
CA VAL A 277 -2.84 10.84 -19.77
C VAL A 277 -4.07 10.37 -18.98
N GLU A 278 -4.72 9.33 -19.49
CA GLU A 278 -5.72 8.53 -18.78
C GLU A 278 -5.23 7.09 -18.67
N TYR A 279 -5.64 6.36 -17.64
CA TYR A 279 -5.24 4.97 -17.44
C TYR A 279 -6.33 4.15 -16.75
N VAL A 280 -6.28 2.84 -16.93
CA VAL A 280 -7.11 1.88 -16.21
C VAL A 280 -6.40 1.42 -14.95
N ALA A 281 -7.13 1.35 -13.83
CA ALA A 281 -6.62 0.79 -12.58
C ALA A 281 -7.40 -0.47 -12.19
N TYR A 282 -6.72 -1.61 -12.07
CA TYR A 282 -7.30 -2.85 -11.57
C TYR A 282 -7.13 -3.00 -10.07
N VAL A 283 -8.22 -3.29 -9.38
CA VAL A 283 -8.26 -3.52 -7.93
C VAL A 283 -8.90 -4.87 -7.63
N GLY A 284 -8.25 -5.69 -6.80
CA GLY A 284 -8.64 -7.06 -6.49
C GLY A 284 -9.79 -7.19 -5.48
N LEU A 285 -10.94 -6.57 -5.75
CA LEU A 285 -12.15 -6.68 -4.93
C LEU A 285 -13.07 -7.77 -5.43
N ARG A 286 -13.57 -8.59 -4.50
CA ARG A 286 -14.42 -9.74 -4.79
C ARG A 286 -15.89 -9.35 -4.89
N GLY A 287 -16.70 -10.22 -5.49
CA GLY A 287 -18.14 -10.02 -5.64
C GLY A 287 -18.90 -10.15 -4.32
N ASP A 288 -18.37 -10.92 -3.37
CA ASP A 288 -18.90 -11.07 -2.01
C ASP A 288 -18.55 -9.89 -1.08
N GLU A 289 -18.03 -8.79 -1.62
CA GLU A 289 -17.68 -7.56 -0.89
C GLU A 289 -18.53 -6.34 -1.37
N PRO A 290 -19.87 -6.46 -1.43
CA PRO A 290 -20.72 -5.53 -2.19
C PRO A 290 -20.66 -4.08 -1.70
N MET A 291 -20.45 -3.85 -0.40
CA MET A 291 -20.30 -2.50 0.16
C MET A 291 -18.98 -1.85 -0.28
N ARG A 292 -17.90 -2.63 -0.37
CA ARG A 292 -16.60 -2.18 -0.84
C ARG A 292 -16.64 -1.87 -2.34
N VAL A 293 -17.29 -2.72 -3.13
CA VAL A 293 -17.52 -2.54 -4.58
C VAL A 293 -18.31 -1.26 -4.84
N LYS A 294 -19.49 -1.11 -4.23
CA LYS A 294 -20.34 0.09 -4.39
C LYS A 294 -19.63 1.39 -4.03
N ARG A 295 -18.76 1.36 -3.01
CA ARG A 295 -17.96 2.53 -2.62
C ARG A 295 -16.96 2.93 -3.70
N VAL A 296 -16.28 1.96 -4.30
CA VAL A 296 -15.35 2.23 -5.40
C VAL A 296 -16.11 2.71 -6.63
N GLU A 297 -17.26 2.12 -6.95
CA GLU A 297 -18.12 2.57 -8.05
C GLU A 297 -18.64 3.99 -7.84
N ALA A 298 -19.14 4.31 -6.64
CA ALA A 298 -19.63 5.63 -6.29
C ALA A 298 -18.52 6.69 -6.39
N ARG A 299 -17.30 6.36 -5.95
CA ARG A 299 -16.11 7.20 -6.18
C ARG A 299 -15.85 7.35 -7.67
N SER A 300 -15.94 6.27 -8.44
CA SER A 300 -15.67 6.21 -9.89
C SER A 300 -16.71 6.90 -10.78
N ALA A 301 -17.87 7.28 -10.23
CA ALA A 301 -18.97 7.91 -10.97
C ALA A 301 -19.01 9.44 -10.85
N GLY A 302 -18.22 10.05 -9.95
CA GLY A 302 -18.12 11.51 -9.81
C GLY A 302 -16.97 12.12 -10.61
N PRO A 303 -16.96 13.45 -10.86
CA PRO A 303 -15.77 14.14 -11.36
C PRO A 303 -14.61 13.95 -10.37
N GLY A 304 -13.49 13.38 -10.83
CA GLY A 304 -12.33 13.03 -9.98
C GLY A 304 -12.51 11.66 -9.31
N ALA A 305 -12.54 10.59 -10.10
CA ALA A 305 -13.26 9.37 -9.76
C ALA A 305 -12.46 8.29 -8.98
N SER A 306 -11.35 8.72 -8.39
CA SER A 306 -10.71 8.12 -7.22
C SER A 306 -10.39 9.17 -6.15
N GLY A 307 -10.94 10.37 -6.34
CA GLY A 307 -10.31 11.65 -6.04
C GLY A 307 -9.43 12.17 -7.19
N TYR A 308 -9.01 11.33 -8.15
CA TYR A 308 -8.02 11.73 -9.16
C TYR A 308 -8.54 11.72 -10.60
N GLU A 309 -8.20 12.79 -11.31
CA GLU A 309 -8.44 12.96 -12.74
C GLU A 309 -7.64 11.93 -13.56
N GLY A 310 -8.26 11.37 -14.61
CA GLY A 310 -7.65 10.44 -15.58
C GLY A 310 -7.61 8.97 -15.18
N GLU A 311 -8.03 8.60 -13.96
CA GLU A 311 -8.04 7.20 -13.50
C GLU A 311 -9.39 6.52 -13.72
N HIS A 312 -9.38 5.34 -14.35
CA HIS A 312 -10.56 4.51 -14.58
C HIS A 312 -10.47 3.19 -13.82
N VAL A 313 -11.14 3.09 -12.66
CA VAL A 313 -11.03 1.91 -11.79
C VAL A 313 -11.93 0.76 -12.26
N TYR A 314 -11.41 -0.47 -12.24
CA TYR A 314 -12.14 -1.71 -12.52
C TYR A 314 -11.87 -2.77 -11.45
N MET A 315 -12.87 -3.62 -11.22
CA MET A 315 -12.83 -4.69 -10.20
C MET A 315 -13.20 -6.03 -10.85
N PRO A 316 -12.32 -6.64 -11.66
CA PRO A 316 -12.68 -7.78 -12.48
C PRO A 316 -13.20 -8.98 -11.68
N LEU A 317 -12.67 -9.21 -10.46
CA LEU A 317 -13.16 -10.30 -9.60
C LEU A 317 -14.61 -10.07 -9.16
N ALA A 318 -15.00 -8.82 -8.87
CA ALA A 318 -16.38 -8.46 -8.57
C ALA A 318 -17.29 -8.62 -9.80
N ASP A 319 -16.84 -8.18 -10.98
CA ASP A 319 -17.59 -8.36 -12.24
C ASP A 319 -17.85 -9.84 -12.56
N MET A 320 -16.92 -10.71 -12.14
CA MET A 320 -17.01 -12.17 -12.28
C MET A 320 -17.79 -12.84 -11.14
N ASN A 321 -18.23 -12.10 -10.12
CA ASN A 321 -18.83 -12.61 -8.88
C ASN A 321 -17.94 -13.64 -8.15
N VAL A 322 -16.63 -13.49 -8.24
CA VAL A 322 -15.66 -14.33 -7.49
C VAL A 322 -15.88 -14.10 -6.00
N THR A 323 -15.99 -15.17 -5.21
CA THR A 323 -16.10 -15.10 -3.75
C THR A 323 -14.76 -15.41 -3.09
N ARG A 324 -14.71 -15.29 -1.75
CA ARG A 324 -13.55 -15.70 -0.96
C ARG A 324 -13.28 -17.21 -1.12
N GLU A 325 -14.32 -18.03 -1.18
CA GLU A 325 -14.20 -19.47 -1.37
C GLU A 325 -13.56 -19.78 -2.73
N ASP A 326 -13.97 -19.10 -3.81
CA ASP A 326 -13.32 -19.24 -5.12
C ASP A 326 -11.82 -18.87 -5.08
N VAL A 327 -11.46 -17.84 -4.30
CA VAL A 327 -10.07 -17.45 -4.08
C VAL A 327 -9.33 -18.54 -3.30
N ASN A 328 -9.93 -19.05 -2.23
CA ASN A 328 -9.33 -20.11 -1.41
C ASN A 328 -9.09 -21.37 -2.25
N ASP A 329 -10.10 -21.80 -3.01
CA ASP A 329 -10.02 -22.92 -3.96
C ASP A 329 -8.86 -22.70 -4.91
N PHE A 330 -8.78 -21.54 -5.58
CA PHE A 330 -7.70 -21.22 -6.52
C PHE A 330 -6.30 -21.42 -5.88
N TRP A 331 -6.12 -21.01 -4.63
CA TRP A 331 -4.87 -21.15 -3.89
C TRP A 331 -4.62 -22.55 -3.31
N GLU A 332 -5.65 -23.39 -3.11
CA GLU A 332 -5.48 -24.81 -2.75
C GLU A 332 -4.87 -25.63 -3.88
N TRP A 333 -5.09 -25.22 -5.13
CA TRP A 333 -4.50 -25.86 -6.31
C TRP A 333 -3.02 -25.49 -6.53
N GLN A 334 -2.48 -24.52 -5.79
CA GLN A 334 -1.10 -24.06 -5.93
C GLN A 334 -0.18 -24.79 -4.95
N ASP A 335 1.09 -24.98 -5.34
CA ASP A 335 2.14 -25.51 -4.46
C ASP A 335 2.80 -24.42 -3.58
N TRP A 336 2.33 -23.19 -3.70
CA TRP A 336 2.74 -22.05 -2.90
C TRP A 336 1.56 -21.10 -2.66
N ASP A 337 1.61 -20.35 -1.56
CA ASP A 337 0.56 -19.41 -1.16
C ASP A 337 1.16 -18.30 -0.27
N LEU A 338 0.34 -17.33 0.10
CA LEU A 338 0.63 -16.27 1.06
C LEU A 338 1.07 -16.82 2.44
N SER A 339 0.65 -18.06 2.77
CA SER A 339 0.88 -18.72 4.07
C SER A 339 0.49 -17.87 5.28
N LEU A 340 -0.53 -17.02 5.11
CA LEU A 340 -1.32 -16.49 6.21
C LEU A 340 -2.60 -17.32 6.34
N PRO A 341 -3.26 -17.38 7.50
CA PRO A 341 -4.55 -18.06 7.63
C PRO A 341 -5.51 -17.67 6.49
N LYS A 342 -6.17 -18.66 5.87
CA LYS A 342 -7.18 -18.43 4.82
C LYS A 342 -8.49 -17.94 5.43
N GLU A 343 -8.83 -18.52 6.57
CA GLU A 343 -9.87 -18.08 7.47
C GLU A 343 -9.21 -17.36 8.65
N GLY A 344 -9.72 -16.19 9.02
CA GLY A 344 -9.30 -15.52 10.25
C GLY A 344 -8.97 -14.04 10.10
N SER A 345 -8.47 -13.52 11.21
CA SER A 345 -8.24 -12.11 11.48
C SER A 345 -6.88 -11.60 10.99
N LEU A 346 -5.90 -12.49 10.79
CA LEU A 346 -4.54 -12.16 10.37
C LEU A 346 -4.48 -11.88 8.86
N SER A 347 -4.28 -10.61 8.52
CA SER A 347 -4.14 -10.11 7.14
C SER A 347 -2.74 -9.57 6.90
N ASN A 348 -2.43 -9.15 5.66
CA ASN A 348 -1.16 -8.54 5.29
C ASN A 348 -0.69 -7.48 6.30
N CYS A 349 -1.48 -6.42 6.52
CA CYS A 349 -1.21 -5.48 7.61
C CYS A 349 -1.68 -6.11 8.92
N VAL A 350 -0.75 -6.43 9.84
CA VAL A 350 -0.99 -7.30 11.00
C VAL A 350 -2.04 -6.71 11.95
N TYR A 351 -1.74 -5.60 12.62
CA TYR A 351 -2.63 -4.97 13.61
C TYR A 351 -3.48 -3.82 13.08
N CYS A 352 -3.75 -3.72 11.77
CA CYS A 352 -4.51 -2.61 11.18
C CYS A 352 -5.74 -2.17 12.03
N PHE A 353 -5.77 -0.91 12.45
CA PHE A 353 -6.80 -0.29 13.30
C PHE A 353 -8.22 -0.29 12.71
N LEU A 354 -8.37 -0.72 11.46
CA LEU A 354 -9.66 -0.89 10.82
C LEU A 354 -10.29 -2.25 11.21
N LYS A 355 -9.50 -3.21 11.69
CA LYS A 355 -10.04 -4.48 12.19
C LYS A 355 -10.87 -4.24 13.45
N GLY A 356 -11.96 -5.00 13.59
CA GLY A 356 -12.74 -5.05 14.83
C GLY A 356 -11.93 -5.64 15.99
N VAL A 357 -12.35 -5.32 17.21
CA VAL A 357 -11.62 -5.65 18.45
C VAL A 357 -11.34 -7.16 18.56
N GLY A 358 -12.34 -8.00 18.32
CA GLY A 358 -12.19 -9.47 18.38
C GLY A 358 -11.17 -10.00 17.37
N ASN A 359 -11.13 -9.42 16.16
CA ASN A 359 -10.12 -9.78 15.16
C ASN A 359 -8.73 -9.36 15.63
N LEU A 360 -8.58 -8.16 16.18
CA LEU A 360 -7.31 -7.69 16.71
C LEU A 360 -6.81 -8.55 17.89
N LYS A 361 -7.71 -9.02 18.76
CA LYS A 361 -7.36 -9.92 19.86
C LYS A 361 -6.86 -11.27 19.34
N SER A 362 -7.57 -11.84 18.37
CA SER A 362 -7.16 -13.10 17.73
C SER A 362 -5.81 -12.96 16.98
N VAL A 363 -5.54 -11.81 16.35
CA VAL A 363 -4.21 -11.50 15.79
C VAL A 363 -3.16 -11.46 16.89
N HIS A 364 -3.47 -10.78 18.00
CA HIS A 364 -2.54 -10.62 19.11
C HIS A 364 -2.08 -11.95 19.70
N GLU A 365 -3.03 -12.86 19.94
CA GLU A 365 -2.77 -14.21 20.46
C GLU A 365 -1.87 -15.00 19.49
N GLN A 366 -2.21 -15.03 18.20
CA GLN A 366 -1.41 -15.73 17.18
C GLN A 366 0.00 -15.17 17.01
N MET A 367 0.16 -13.85 16.99
CA MET A 367 1.47 -13.24 16.78
C MET A 367 2.39 -13.42 17.99
N THR A 368 1.86 -13.40 19.21
CA THR A 368 2.64 -13.54 20.45
C THR A 368 3.44 -14.85 20.48
N GLU A 369 2.89 -15.93 19.92
CA GLU A 369 3.55 -17.24 19.84
C GLU A 369 4.76 -17.26 18.89
N THR A 370 4.80 -16.36 17.90
CA THR A 370 5.77 -16.40 16.79
C THR A 370 6.80 -15.26 16.82
N LEU A 371 6.76 -14.36 17.81
CA LEU A 371 7.61 -13.15 17.85
C LEU A 371 9.12 -13.42 17.84
N ASN A 372 9.54 -14.53 18.44
CA ASN A 372 10.95 -14.90 18.55
C ASN A 372 11.42 -15.73 17.35
N ASP A 373 10.51 -16.15 16.47
CA ASP A 373 10.85 -17.00 15.34
C ASP A 373 11.58 -16.20 14.28
N ASN A 374 12.57 -16.84 13.65
CA ASN A 374 13.12 -16.36 12.40
C ASN A 374 12.18 -16.82 11.28
N PHE A 375 11.47 -15.87 10.67
CA PHE A 375 10.52 -16.17 9.62
C PHE A 375 11.21 -16.00 8.26
N ASP A 376 11.51 -17.07 7.54
CA ASP A 376 11.98 -17.01 6.14
C ASP A 376 13.15 -16.02 5.89
N GLY A 377 14.11 -15.94 6.82
CA GLY A 377 15.26 -15.04 6.73
C GLY A 377 14.99 -13.61 7.21
N PHE A 378 13.75 -13.31 7.59
CA PHE A 378 13.42 -12.16 8.42
C PHE A 378 13.79 -12.51 9.86
N GLY A 379 14.67 -11.72 10.48
CA GLY A 379 15.07 -11.91 11.87
C GLY A 379 13.90 -11.77 12.85
N SER A 380 14.18 -11.64 14.15
CA SER A 380 13.13 -11.52 15.17
C SER A 380 12.07 -10.48 14.79
N LEU A 381 10.81 -10.84 15.02
CA LEU A 381 9.63 -10.01 14.77
C LEU A 381 9.32 -9.06 15.93
N ARG A 382 10.11 -9.11 17.02
CA ARG A 382 10.09 -8.11 18.09
C ARG A 382 10.42 -6.73 17.57
N ASP A 383 9.78 -5.71 18.15
CA ASP A 383 9.94 -4.30 17.76
C ASP A 383 9.64 -4.05 16.27
N THR A 384 8.76 -4.85 15.68
CA THR A 384 8.24 -4.66 14.33
C THR A 384 6.72 -4.55 14.35
N PRO A 385 6.06 -4.21 13.23
CA PRO A 385 4.60 -4.21 13.13
C PRO A 385 3.92 -5.58 13.38
N CYS A 386 4.68 -6.66 13.51
CA CYS A 386 4.21 -7.97 13.98
C CYS A 386 4.06 -8.06 15.52
N ASP A 387 4.66 -7.13 16.27
CA ASP A 387 4.61 -7.05 17.73
C ASP A 387 3.64 -5.93 18.16
N ILE A 388 2.71 -6.23 19.06
CA ILE A 388 1.75 -5.23 19.57
C ILE A 388 2.44 -4.09 20.28
N THR A 389 3.59 -4.35 20.93
CA THR A 389 4.34 -3.34 21.68
C THR A 389 4.88 -2.24 20.77
N TRP A 390 5.19 -2.57 19.50
CA TRP A 390 5.52 -1.58 18.49
C TRP A 390 4.34 -0.66 18.21
N TRP A 391 3.12 -1.21 18.08
CA TRP A 391 1.91 -0.42 17.84
C TRP A 391 1.53 0.46 19.02
N SER A 392 1.65 -0.05 20.25
CA SER A 392 1.52 0.72 21.48
C SER A 392 2.48 1.91 21.55
N ARG A 393 3.77 1.67 21.28
CA ARG A 393 4.78 2.74 21.23
C ARG A 393 4.40 3.80 20.20
N ILE A 394 4.07 3.37 18.98
CA ILE A 394 3.68 4.28 17.89
C ILE A 394 2.43 5.08 18.26
N GLU A 395 1.43 4.45 18.86
CA GLU A 395 0.22 5.15 19.31
C GLU A 395 0.56 6.20 20.38
N ASN A 396 1.40 5.87 21.35
CA ASN A 396 1.83 6.80 22.40
C ASN A 396 2.68 7.96 21.87
N ASP A 397 3.56 7.71 20.89
CA ASP A 397 4.43 8.73 20.31
C ASP A 397 3.65 9.75 19.46
N TYR A 398 2.63 9.29 18.72
CA TYR A 398 1.96 10.07 17.68
C TYR A 398 0.49 10.40 17.94
N SER A 399 -0.19 9.78 18.92
CA SER A 399 -1.56 10.15 19.30
C SER A 399 -1.65 11.62 19.70
N ARG A 400 -2.84 12.21 19.55
CA ARG A 400 -3.06 13.60 19.94
C ARG A 400 -3.48 13.66 21.39
N ASP A 401 -2.61 14.15 22.26
CA ASP A 401 -2.96 14.45 23.66
C ASP A 401 -3.62 15.83 23.72
N LEU A 402 -4.92 15.88 23.98
CA LEU A 402 -5.69 17.12 23.95
C LEU A 402 -5.31 18.08 25.08
N ILE A 403 -4.91 17.54 26.24
CA ILE A 403 -4.48 18.36 27.39
C ILE A 403 -3.08 18.88 27.13
N ALA A 404 -2.12 17.99 26.85
CA ALA A 404 -0.74 18.37 26.66
C ALA A 404 -0.55 19.23 25.39
N GLU A 405 -1.42 19.10 24.38
CA GLU A 405 -1.40 19.93 23.18
C GLU A 405 -2.21 21.23 23.29
N ASN A 406 -2.75 21.58 24.47
CA ASN A 406 -3.58 22.77 24.71
C ASN A 406 -4.76 22.89 23.72
N ARG A 407 -5.45 21.77 23.45
CA ARG A 407 -6.59 21.72 22.52
C ARG A 407 -7.90 21.80 23.28
N GLU A 408 -8.89 22.41 22.62
CA GLU A 408 -10.27 22.44 23.13
C GLU A 408 -10.83 21.01 23.21
N ILE A 409 -11.34 20.63 24.38
CA ILE A 409 -12.02 19.36 24.60
C ILE A 409 -13.52 19.63 24.55
N LYS A 410 -14.23 19.05 23.58
CA LYS A 410 -15.69 19.20 23.42
C LYS A 410 -16.42 17.93 23.88
N GLY A 411 -17.49 18.06 24.69
CA GLY A 411 -18.37 16.96 25.09
C GLY A 411 -18.11 16.36 26.48
N ASN A 412 -18.81 15.28 26.84
CA ASN A 412 -18.63 14.60 28.13
C ASN A 412 -17.26 13.90 28.19
N HIS A 413 -16.47 14.31 29.17
CA HIS A 413 -15.02 14.17 29.28
C HIS A 413 -14.57 12.87 29.97
N GLU A 414 -14.36 11.77 29.24
CA GLU A 414 -13.61 10.62 29.78
C GLU A 414 -12.26 10.40 29.08
N HIS A 415 -12.09 10.84 27.83
CA HIS A 415 -10.88 10.58 27.07
C HIS A 415 -10.17 11.87 26.63
N THR A 416 -8.88 11.94 26.95
CA THR A 416 -8.02 13.11 26.74
C THR A 416 -7.05 12.93 25.56
N SER A 417 -7.14 11.81 24.84
CA SER A 417 -6.30 11.53 23.67
C SER A 417 -7.10 11.03 22.47
N ILE A 418 -6.54 11.25 21.27
CA ILE A 418 -7.05 10.70 20.01
C ILE A 418 -6.00 9.77 19.41
N GLY A 419 -6.28 8.47 19.47
CA GLY A 419 -5.43 7.40 18.95
C GLY A 419 -5.90 6.84 17.61
N PHE A 420 -5.46 5.62 17.30
CA PHE A 420 -5.83 4.87 16.10
C PHE A 420 -7.34 4.56 16.04
N PHE A 421 -7.95 4.41 17.21
CA PHE A 421 -9.36 4.05 17.39
C PHE A 421 -10.24 5.25 17.77
N GLY A 422 -9.73 6.48 17.64
CA GLY A 422 -10.49 7.69 17.96
C GLY A 422 -10.44 8.05 19.45
N MET A 423 -11.53 8.63 19.97
CA MET A 423 -11.68 9.07 21.37
C MET A 423 -12.55 8.11 22.18
N ASN A 424 -12.34 6.80 22.01
CA ASN A 424 -13.26 5.77 22.50
C ASN A 424 -12.67 4.93 23.65
N GLY A 425 -11.53 5.34 24.23
CA GLY A 425 -10.84 4.61 25.32
C GLY A 425 -10.09 3.35 24.90
N PHE A 426 -10.37 2.80 23.71
CA PHE A 426 -9.66 1.67 23.15
C PHE A 426 -8.32 2.08 22.51
N SER A 427 -7.26 1.33 22.81
CA SER A 427 -5.89 1.53 22.31
C SER A 427 -5.19 0.17 22.14
N TYR A 428 -4.01 0.16 21.52
CA TYR A 428 -3.18 -1.05 21.48
C TYR A 428 -2.67 -1.48 22.86
N ASP A 429 -2.46 -0.53 23.79
CA ASP A 429 -2.14 -0.85 25.18
C ASP A 429 -3.28 -1.62 25.84
N THR A 430 -4.52 -1.14 25.70
CA THR A 430 -5.72 -1.83 26.19
C THR A 430 -5.84 -3.23 25.56
N LEU A 431 -5.63 -3.35 24.24
CA LEU A 431 -5.66 -4.64 23.55
C LEU A 431 -4.62 -5.65 24.08
N SER A 432 -3.43 -5.16 24.46
CA SER A 432 -2.33 -6.00 24.93
C SER A 432 -2.55 -6.63 26.30
N VAL A 433 -3.30 -5.95 27.19
CA VAL A 433 -3.47 -6.39 28.58
C VAL A 433 -4.86 -6.96 28.88
N CYS A 434 -5.90 -6.53 28.17
CA CYS A 434 -7.27 -6.95 28.46
C CYS A 434 -7.60 -8.35 27.93
N THR A 435 -8.44 -9.05 28.69
CA THR A 435 -9.10 -10.30 28.28
C THR A 435 -10.17 -10.05 27.22
N SER A 436 -10.56 -11.09 26.49
CA SER A 436 -11.60 -10.98 25.45
C SER A 436 -12.94 -10.47 26.01
N ALA A 437 -13.31 -10.86 27.25
CA ALA A 437 -14.53 -10.40 27.91
C ALA A 437 -14.49 -8.90 28.25
N GLU A 438 -13.34 -8.40 28.73
CA GLU A 438 -13.17 -6.96 29.00
C GLU A 438 -13.19 -6.11 27.74
N LEU A 439 -12.84 -6.71 26.59
CA LEU A 439 -12.83 -6.05 25.29
C LEU A 439 -14.23 -5.95 24.64
N GLU A 440 -15.22 -6.71 25.11
CA GLU A 440 -16.59 -6.70 24.56
C GLU A 440 -17.22 -5.31 24.65
N GLN A 441 -16.91 -4.52 25.67
CA GLN A 441 -17.40 -3.15 25.82
C GLN A 441 -17.01 -2.23 24.66
N TYR A 442 -15.93 -2.55 23.93
CA TYR A 442 -15.45 -1.76 22.79
C TYR A 442 -15.93 -2.30 21.44
N SER A 443 -16.64 -3.43 21.42
CA SER A 443 -17.06 -4.11 20.19
C SER A 443 -17.94 -3.25 19.28
N ASP A 444 -18.83 -2.44 19.86
CA ASP A 444 -19.72 -1.52 19.15
C ASP A 444 -19.06 -0.18 18.77
N THR A 445 -17.86 0.10 19.30
CA THR A 445 -17.16 1.39 19.09
C THR A 445 -16.31 1.42 17.83
N LEU A 446 -15.99 0.25 17.26
CA LEU A 446 -15.21 0.14 16.04
C LEU A 446 -16.14 -0.09 14.84
N LEU A 447 -16.26 0.94 14.00
CA LEU A 447 -17.00 0.81 12.74
C LEU A 447 -16.36 -0.27 11.87
N PRO A 448 -17.16 -1.07 11.13
CA PRO A 448 -16.62 -2.11 10.26
C PRO A 448 -15.63 -1.54 9.22
N CYS A 449 -14.50 -2.23 9.05
CA CYS A 449 -13.52 -1.95 8.00
C CYS A 449 -14.15 -2.14 6.62
N ASP A 450 -14.37 -1.03 5.94
CA ASP A 450 -14.54 -1.00 4.49
C ASP A 450 -13.27 -0.45 3.84
N CYS A 451 -12.20 -1.22 3.92
CA CYS A 451 -10.87 -0.79 3.50
C CYS A 451 -10.67 -1.05 2.00
N THR A 452 -11.02 -0.11 1.13
CA THR A 452 -10.54 -0.06 -0.26
C THR A 452 -9.80 1.25 -0.48
N GLU A 453 -8.52 1.21 -0.16
CA GLU A 453 -7.51 2.13 -0.68
C GLU A 453 -6.24 1.32 -0.93
#